data_AF-A0A7S1HRB4-F1
#
_entry.id   AF-A0A7S1HRB4-F1
#
_cell.length_a   1.000
_cell.length_b   1.000
_cell.length_c   1.000
_cell.angle_alpha   90.00
_cell.angle_beta   90.00
_cell.angle_gamma   90.00
#
_symmetry.space_group_name_H-M   'P 1'
#
loop_
_entity.id
_entity.type
_entity.pdbx_description
1 polymer ?
#
loop_
_entity_poly.entity_id
_entity_poly.type
_entity_poly.pdbx_seq_one_letter_code
_entity_poly.pdbx_strand_id
1 'polypeptide(L)'
;AGAGALKAGDCIIDVASKEYSKVLDFKKLQEAGVDIYEMKFPGAAVHAKMARGAIVRYAAEQQVTDPEQLKGFRGAKGDWRFEGESTDKKTGFRVFTFQRSSSSSSSSGPAAKKRKKT
;
A
#
# COMPACT_ATOMS: atom_id res chain seq x y z
N ALA A 1 -13.44 25.99 -6.77
CA ALA A 1 -13.27 24.67 -7.40
C ALA A 1 -14.40 23.77 -6.89
N GLY A 2 -15.41 23.49 -7.71
CA GLY A 2 -16.47 22.55 -7.34
C GLY A 2 -15.87 21.16 -7.12
N ALA A 3 -16.36 20.41 -6.13
CA ALA A 3 -15.91 19.06 -5.84
C ALA A 3 -15.97 18.22 -7.13
N GLY A 4 -14.80 17.95 -7.73
CA GLY A 4 -14.70 17.27 -9.01
C GLY A 4 -15.03 15.79 -8.83
N ALA A 5 -15.96 15.29 -9.64
CA ALA A 5 -16.15 13.86 -9.78
C ALA A 5 -14.84 13.21 -10.28
N LEU A 6 -14.51 12.05 -9.73
CA LEU A 6 -13.38 11.23 -10.20
C LEU A 6 -13.64 10.75 -11.62
N LYS A 7 -12.60 10.72 -12.44
CA LYS A 7 -12.64 10.38 -13.87
C LYS A 7 -11.75 9.17 -14.15
N ALA A 8 -11.92 8.60 -15.34
CA ALA A 8 -11.04 7.55 -15.83
C ALA A 8 -9.57 8.04 -15.85
N GLY A 9 -8.66 7.23 -15.31
CA GLY A 9 -7.25 7.57 -15.15
C GLY A 9 -6.90 8.26 -13.83
N ASP A 10 -7.89 8.69 -13.03
CA ASP A 10 -7.64 9.06 -11.64
C ASP A 10 -7.35 7.80 -10.81
N CYS A 11 -6.76 7.99 -9.64
CA CYS A 11 -6.49 6.91 -8.71
C CYS A 11 -6.93 7.24 -7.28
N ILE A 12 -7.21 6.19 -6.51
CA ILE A 12 -7.48 6.26 -5.08
C ILE A 12 -6.43 5.43 -4.34
N ILE A 13 -5.83 6.06 -3.33
CA ILE A 13 -4.94 5.41 -2.38
C ILE A 13 -5.75 5.04 -1.13
N ASP A 14 -6.15 3.78 -1.00
CA ASP A 14 -6.85 3.28 0.18
C ASP A 14 -5.87 2.92 1.31
N VAL A 15 -5.80 3.81 2.30
CA VAL A 15 -5.09 3.62 3.56
C VAL A 15 -6.04 3.35 4.73
N ALA A 16 -7.35 3.26 4.49
CA ALA A 16 -8.32 3.12 5.55
C ALA A 16 -8.31 1.71 6.16
N SER A 17 -9.03 1.54 7.28
CA SER A 17 -9.34 0.19 7.75
C SER A 17 -10.41 -0.42 6.86
N LYS A 18 -10.42 -1.74 6.72
CA LYS A 18 -11.42 -2.48 5.94
C LYS A 18 -12.86 -2.16 6.34
N GLU A 19 -13.10 -1.81 7.61
CA GLU A 19 -14.44 -1.41 8.09
C GLU A 19 -14.92 -0.12 7.44
N TYR A 20 -14.03 0.85 7.23
CA TYR A 20 -14.35 2.10 6.56
C TYR A 20 -14.38 1.91 5.05
N SER A 21 -13.41 1.21 4.46
CA SER A 21 -13.37 1.00 3.01
C SER A 21 -14.63 0.32 2.48
N LYS A 22 -15.27 -0.57 3.26
CA LYS A 22 -16.49 -1.29 2.87
C LYS A 22 -17.68 -0.40 2.52
N VAL A 23 -17.73 0.85 2.99
CA VAL A 23 -18.85 1.75 2.69
C VAL A 23 -18.70 2.41 1.31
N LEU A 24 -17.53 2.29 0.68
CA LEU A 24 -17.26 2.81 -0.65
C LEU A 24 -17.70 1.80 -1.71
N ASP A 25 -18.34 2.31 -2.76
CA ASP A 25 -18.74 1.53 -3.92
C ASP A 25 -17.57 1.42 -4.92
N PHE A 26 -16.59 0.57 -4.58
CA PHE A 26 -15.39 0.39 -5.41
C PHE A 26 -15.69 -0.16 -6.80
N LYS A 27 -16.80 -0.89 -6.97
CA LYS A 27 -17.22 -1.37 -8.28
C LYS A 27 -17.51 -0.21 -9.21
N LYS A 28 -18.33 0.75 -8.76
CA LYS A 28 -18.62 1.96 -9.56
C LYS A 28 -17.37 2.78 -9.86
N LEU A 29 -16.44 2.86 -8.92
CA LEU A 29 -15.17 3.57 -9.13
C LEU A 29 -14.32 2.89 -10.21
N GLN A 30 -14.20 1.57 -10.17
CA GLN A 30 -13.50 0.80 -11.20
C GLN A 30 -14.20 0.84 -12.56
N GLU A 31 -15.53 0.79 -12.59
CA GLU A 31 -16.34 0.96 -13.82
C GLU A 31 -16.15 2.36 -14.44
N ALA A 32 -15.92 3.39 -13.60
CA ALA A 32 -15.56 4.73 -14.04
C ALA A 32 -14.08 4.86 -14.48
N GLY A 33 -13.29 3.77 -14.42
CA GLY A 33 -11.89 3.74 -14.81
C GLY A 33 -10.93 4.32 -13.77
N VAL A 34 -11.33 4.35 -12.49
CA VAL A 34 -10.48 4.80 -11.38
C VAL A 34 -9.67 3.63 -10.84
N ASP A 35 -8.34 3.79 -10.80
CA ASP A 35 -7.44 2.77 -10.26
C ASP A 35 -7.40 2.81 -8.72
N ILE A 36 -7.52 1.64 -8.09
CA ILE A 36 -7.54 1.52 -6.63
C ILE A 36 -6.25 0.86 -6.14
N TYR A 37 -5.55 1.54 -5.23
CA TYR A 37 -4.32 1.07 -4.60
C TYR A 37 -4.54 0.87 -3.09
N GLU A 38 -4.46 -0.36 -2.61
CA GLU A 38 -4.49 -0.69 -1.18
C GLU A 38 -3.09 -0.67 -0.57
N MET A 39 -2.90 0.08 0.52
CA MET A 39 -1.64 0.12 1.26
C MET A 39 -1.67 -0.89 2.42
N LYS A 40 -0.87 -1.94 2.30
CA LYS A 40 -0.83 -3.05 3.25
C LYS A 40 0.39 -2.96 4.18
N PHE A 41 0.09 -2.89 5.49
CA PHE A 41 1.08 -2.82 6.56
C PHE A 41 0.92 -4.04 7.50
N PRO A 42 1.54 -5.19 7.20
CA PRO A 42 1.52 -6.37 8.07
C PRO A 42 2.12 -6.09 9.46
N GLY A 43 1.62 -6.80 10.47
CA GLY A 43 2.08 -6.73 11.85
C GLY A 43 1.02 -6.22 12.83
N ALA A 44 1.46 -5.76 14.00
CA ALA A 44 0.55 -5.29 15.04
C ALA A 44 -0.29 -4.09 14.56
N ALA A 45 -1.59 -4.11 14.87
CA ALA A 45 -2.56 -3.12 14.40
C ALA A 45 -2.19 -1.67 14.75
N VAL A 46 -1.54 -1.45 15.90
CA VAL A 46 -1.05 -0.13 16.32
C VAL A 46 -0.03 0.42 15.31
N HIS A 47 0.92 -0.42 14.86
CA HIS A 47 1.92 -0.02 13.87
C HIS A 47 1.29 0.25 12.50
N ALA A 48 0.35 -0.59 12.08
CA ALA A 48 -0.37 -0.37 10.82
C ALA A 48 -1.16 0.95 10.83
N LYS A 49 -1.83 1.27 11.94
CA LYS A 49 -2.54 2.55 12.12
C LYS A 49 -1.60 3.74 12.04
N MET A 50 -0.43 3.67 12.69
CA MET A 50 0.57 4.73 12.61
C MET A 50 1.15 4.86 11.18
N ALA A 51 1.41 3.75 10.50
CA ALA A 51 1.94 3.76 9.14
C ALA A 51 0.96 4.39 8.13
N ARG A 52 -0.35 4.13 8.28
CA ARG A 52 -1.40 4.74 7.45
C ARG A 52 -1.40 6.26 7.54
N GLY A 53 -1.29 6.82 8.73
CA GLY A 53 -1.15 8.27 8.90
C GLY A 53 0.17 8.80 8.31
N ALA A 54 1.26 8.08 8.54
CA ALA A 54 2.59 8.47 8.06
C ALA A 54 2.71 8.46 6.53
N ILE A 55 2.09 7.51 5.82
CA ILE A 55 2.16 7.46 4.35
C ILE A 55 1.33 8.57 3.70
N VAL A 56 0.20 8.96 4.30
CA VAL A 56 -0.60 10.12 3.85
C VAL A 56 0.21 11.40 4.03
N ARG A 57 0.86 11.56 5.19
CA ARG A 57 1.76 12.69 5.44
C ARG A 57 2.89 12.74 4.42
N TYR A 58 3.55 11.60 4.15
CA TYR A 58 4.59 11.50 3.13
C TYR A 58 4.09 11.91 1.74
N ALA A 59 2.90 11.44 1.33
CA ALA A 59 2.31 11.80 0.04
C ALA A 59 2.08 13.31 -0.08
N ALA A 60 1.60 13.95 0.98
CA ALA A 60 1.38 15.40 1.01
C ALA A 60 2.70 16.18 1.00
N GLU A 61 3.68 15.79 1.83
CA GLU A 61 4.98 16.47 1.94
C GLU A 61 5.81 16.36 0.66
N GLN A 62 5.78 15.20 0.01
CA GLN A 62 6.51 14.96 -1.25
C GLN A 62 5.70 15.35 -2.49
N GLN A 63 4.48 15.88 -2.32
CA GLN A 63 3.57 16.24 -3.40
C GLN A 63 3.42 15.11 -4.43
N VAL A 64 3.17 13.89 -3.94
CA VAL A 64 3.07 12.69 -4.78
C VAL A 64 1.95 12.86 -5.80
N THR A 65 2.31 12.77 -7.08
CA THR A 65 1.39 12.82 -8.23
C THR A 65 1.16 11.47 -8.88
N ASP A 66 2.02 10.49 -8.60
CA ASP A 66 1.95 9.12 -9.12
C ASP A 66 2.02 8.12 -7.96
N PRO A 67 1.05 7.19 -7.83
CA PRO A 67 1.08 6.13 -6.83
C PRO A 67 2.41 5.39 -6.72
N GLU A 68 3.15 5.20 -7.82
CA GLU A 68 4.44 4.52 -7.83
C GLU A 68 5.48 5.19 -6.91
N GLN A 69 5.39 6.50 -6.70
CA GLN A 69 6.29 7.23 -5.80
C GLN A 69 6.09 6.84 -4.34
N LEU A 70 4.92 6.30 -3.96
CA LEU A 70 4.66 5.79 -2.61
C LEU A 70 5.54 4.60 -2.24
N LYS A 71 6.14 3.91 -3.22
CA LYS A 71 7.15 2.86 -2.98
C LYS A 71 8.41 3.44 -2.28
N GLY A 72 8.61 4.75 -2.36
CA GLY A 72 9.63 5.51 -1.63
C GLY A 72 9.36 5.69 -0.14
N PHE A 73 8.14 5.42 0.34
CA PHE A 73 7.78 5.59 1.76
C PHE A 73 8.69 4.76 2.68
N ARG A 74 9.16 5.39 3.76
CA ARG A 74 10.02 4.76 4.79
C ARG A 74 9.47 4.87 6.22
N GLY A 75 8.28 5.40 6.41
CA GLY A 75 7.77 5.71 7.76
C GLY A 75 8.42 6.92 8.39
N ALA A 76 7.91 7.32 9.56
CA ALA A 76 8.37 8.53 10.26
C ALA A 76 9.81 8.41 10.78
N LYS A 77 10.31 7.19 11.03
CA LYS A 77 11.65 6.93 11.58
C LYS A 77 12.53 6.09 10.65
N GLY A 78 12.14 5.94 9.38
CA GLY A 78 12.82 5.00 8.48
C GLY A 78 12.52 3.53 8.78
N ASP A 79 11.46 3.25 9.55
CA ASP A 79 11.12 1.92 10.05
C ASP A 79 10.29 1.08 9.07
N TRP A 80 9.92 1.60 7.89
CA TRP A 80 9.20 0.86 6.86
C TRP A 80 9.98 0.78 5.56
N ARG A 81 9.73 -0.26 4.77
CA ARG A 81 10.22 -0.39 3.39
C ARG A 81 9.18 -1.04 2.51
N PHE A 82 9.11 -0.62 1.25
CA PHE A 82 8.33 -1.32 0.24
C PHE A 82 8.89 -2.73 0.04
N GLU A 83 8.01 -3.72 0.04
CA GLU A 83 8.36 -5.14 -0.08
C GLU A 83 7.90 -5.72 -1.41
N GLY A 84 6.71 -5.33 -1.87
CA GLY A 84 6.22 -5.79 -3.16
C GLY A 84 4.86 -5.24 -3.54
N GLU A 85 4.51 -5.49 -4.78
CA GLU A 85 3.21 -5.21 -5.36
C GLU A 85 2.53 -6.53 -5.72
N SER A 86 1.22 -6.58 -5.50
CA SER A 86 0.37 -7.69 -5.93
C SER A 86 -1.00 -7.16 -6.36
N THR A 87 -1.83 -8.01 -6.94
CA THR A 87 -3.23 -7.67 -7.23
C THR A 87 -4.14 -8.55 -6.38
N ASP A 88 -5.08 -7.95 -5.66
CA ASP A 88 -6.08 -8.73 -4.95
C ASP A 88 -7.05 -9.37 -5.95
N LYS A 89 -7.13 -10.70 -5.95
CA LYS A 89 -7.92 -11.44 -6.94
C LYS A 89 -9.42 -11.23 -6.82
N LYS A 90 -9.91 -10.81 -5.64
CA LYS A 90 -11.35 -10.63 -5.39
C LYS A 90 -11.79 -9.23 -5.73
N THR A 91 -10.98 -8.23 -5.40
CA THR A 91 -11.33 -6.82 -5.60
C THR A 91 -10.70 -6.21 -6.85
N GLY A 92 -9.67 -6.84 -7.41
CA GLY A 92 -8.87 -6.28 -8.51
C GLY A 92 -7.95 -5.13 -8.09
N PHE A 93 -7.83 -4.83 -6.79
CA PHE A 93 -7.01 -3.71 -6.31
C PHE A 93 -5.54 -4.00 -6.50
N ARG A 94 -4.76 -2.98 -6.84
CA ARG A 94 -3.30 -3.04 -6.73
C ARG A 94 -2.94 -2.90 -5.26
N VAL A 95 -2.13 -3.80 -4.73
CA VAL A 95 -1.81 -3.86 -3.29
C VAL A 95 -0.32 -3.64 -3.12
N PHE A 96 0.04 -2.53 -2.46
CA PHE A 96 1.42 -2.23 -2.11
C PHE A 96 1.67 -2.70 -0.68
N THR A 97 2.60 -3.63 -0.51
CA THR A 97 2.95 -4.18 0.79
C THR A 97 4.23 -3.52 1.31
N PHE A 98 4.17 -3.04 2.56
CA PHE A 98 5.30 -2.43 3.23
C PHE A 98 5.66 -3.24 4.47
N GLN A 99 6.92 -3.68 4.55
CA GLN A 99 7.41 -4.40 5.70
C GLN A 99 8.05 -3.41 6.70
N ARG A 100 7.72 -3.56 7.99
CA ARG A 100 8.40 -2.81 9.04
C ARG A 100 9.75 -3.48 9.36
N SER A 101 10.82 -2.71 9.39
CA SER A 101 12.09 -3.15 9.93
C SER A 101 11.96 -3.25 11.45
N SER A 102 11.87 -4.47 11.97
CA SER A 102 12.02 -4.69 13.41
C SER A 102 13.45 -4.30 13.80
N SER A 103 13.62 -3.55 14.88
CA SER A 103 14.70 -3.87 15.81
C SER A 103 14.41 -5.29 16.34
N SER A 104 14.94 -6.29 15.63
CA SER A 104 14.95 -7.75 15.86
C SER A 104 13.62 -8.47 16.20
N SER A 105 13.07 -9.26 15.25
CA SER A 105 13.01 -10.74 15.35
C SER A 105 12.13 -11.38 14.25
N SER A 106 12.75 -11.78 13.13
CA SER A 106 12.63 -13.12 12.50
C SER A 106 13.13 -13.04 11.06
N SER A 107 14.39 -13.43 10.91
CA SER A 107 15.03 -13.75 9.65
C SER A 107 14.37 -14.98 9.01
N SER A 108 13.61 -14.81 7.94
CA SER A 108 13.53 -15.82 6.88
C SER A 108 14.56 -15.44 5.83
N GLY A 109 15.77 -16.00 5.97
CA GLY A 109 16.80 -15.91 4.94
C GLY A 109 16.33 -16.53 3.62
N PRO A 110 16.93 -16.16 2.48
CA PRO A 110 16.58 -16.74 1.19
C PRO A 110 16.93 -18.24 1.19
N ALA A 111 15.96 -19.08 0.83
CA ALA A 111 16.16 -20.50 0.65
C ALA A 111 17.18 -20.75 -0.49
N ALA A 112 18.42 -21.08 -0.11
CA ALA A 112 19.43 -21.54 -1.04
C ALA A 112 19.00 -22.88 -1.66
N LYS A 113 18.55 -22.86 -2.91
CA LYS A 113 18.38 -24.06 -3.74
C LYS A 113 19.77 -24.71 -3.92
N LYS A 114 20.10 -25.71 -3.11
CA LYS A 114 21.19 -26.65 -3.41
C LYS A 114 20.84 -27.38 -4.71
N ARG A 115 21.45 -26.95 -5.81
CA ARG A 115 21.57 -27.74 -7.03
C ARG A 115 22.57 -28.86 -6.75
N LYS A 116 22.11 -30.11 -6.64
CA LYS A 116 23.00 -31.27 -6.70
C LYS A 116 23.40 -31.48 -8.16
N LYS A 117 24.70 -31.30 -8.44
CA LYS A 117 25.35 -31.53 -9.72
C LYS A 117 26.00 -32.91 -9.65
N THR A 118 25.80 -33.69 -10.71
CA THR A 118 26.43 -35.00 -11.04
C THR A 118 26.06 -36.19 -10.15
#